data_AF-X1A762-F1
#
_entry.id   AF-X1A762-F1
#
_cell.length_a   1.000
_cell.length_b   1.000
_cell.length_c   1.000
_cell.angle_alpha   90.00
_cell.angle_beta   90.00
_cell.angle_gamma   90.00
#
_symmetry.space_group_name_H-M   'P 1'
#
loop_
_entity.id
_entity.type
_entity.pdbx_description
1 polymer ?
#
loop_
_entity_poly.entity_id
_entity_poly.type
_entity_poly.pdbx_seq_one_letter_code
_entity_poly.pdbx_strand_id
1 'polypeptide(L)'
;MQNKNKSIILQNLKESSAEWTSGQGPLSDIVISSRIRLARNVEGIPFPPRAEQAELKNIFDFSRQVIEEGSLFKDSNLLLLDELTPLENQFLIEKHLISIYHAREKRSYRGCVFNQKETMSIMVNEEDHFRIQYLLPGLQLNNIWKLINKIDDEIEKKVTYAFSEKEGYLTSCPTNVGTGM
;
A
#
# COMPACT_ATOMS: atom_id res chain seq x y z
N MET A 1 -14.75 -1.08 13.22
CA MET A 1 -15.21 0.26 12.78
C MET A 1 -15.70 0.12 11.33
N GLN A 2 -16.78 0.81 10.97
CA GLN A 2 -17.58 0.56 9.76
C GLN A 2 -16.74 0.51 8.47
N ASN A 3 -16.96 -0.54 7.65
CA ASN A 3 -16.72 -0.52 6.22
C ASN A 3 -17.40 0.74 5.66
N LYS A 4 -16.66 1.84 5.54
CA LYS A 4 -17.19 3.06 4.93
C LYS A 4 -17.57 2.70 3.50
N ASN A 5 -18.79 3.04 3.13
CA ASN A 5 -19.27 2.82 1.77
C ASN A 5 -18.25 3.43 0.78
N LYS A 6 -17.78 2.65 -0.20
CA LYS A 6 -16.85 3.07 -1.27
C LYS A 6 -17.16 4.48 -1.77
N SER A 7 -18.43 4.78 -2.03
CA SER A 7 -18.87 6.08 -2.53
C SER A 7 -18.50 7.25 -1.60
N ILE A 8 -18.61 7.05 -0.28
CA ILE A 8 -18.23 8.06 0.72
C ILE A 8 -16.72 8.23 0.75
N ILE A 9 -15.95 7.13 0.69
CA ILE A 9 -14.48 7.19 0.67
C ILE A 9 -14.01 7.99 -0.54
N LEU A 10 -14.53 7.68 -1.73
CA LEU A 10 -14.14 8.35 -2.97
C LEU A 10 -14.61 9.81 -3.01
N GLN A 11 -15.77 10.12 -2.44
CA GLN A 11 -16.23 11.51 -2.33
C GLN A 11 -15.29 12.33 -1.42
N ASN A 12 -14.93 11.81 -0.25
CA ASN A 12 -13.99 12.47 0.65
C ASN A 12 -12.62 12.69 -0.03
N LEU A 13 -12.14 11.71 -0.80
CA LEU A 13 -10.88 11.84 -1.54
C LEU A 13 -10.91 12.93 -2.62
N LYS A 14 -12.08 13.21 -3.22
CA LYS A 14 -12.24 14.28 -4.21
C LYS A 14 -12.17 15.66 -3.56
N GLU A 15 -12.65 15.76 -2.32
CA GLU A 15 -12.68 17.01 -1.55
C GLU A 15 -11.37 17.25 -0.78
N SER A 16 -10.54 16.22 -0.58
CA SER A 16 -9.25 16.32 0.09
C SER A 16 -8.10 16.69 -0.85
N SER A 17 -7.14 17.43 -0.29
CA SER A 17 -5.83 17.64 -0.91
C SER A 17 -4.80 16.75 -0.23
N ALA A 18 -4.01 16.03 -1.01
CA ALA A 18 -3.00 15.12 -0.48
C ALA A 18 -1.88 15.93 0.21
N GLU A 19 -1.49 15.55 1.42
CA GLU A 19 -0.52 16.34 2.21
C GLU A 19 0.86 16.46 1.51
N TRP A 20 1.21 15.49 0.67
CA TRP A 20 2.46 15.50 -0.09
C TRP A 20 2.52 16.60 -1.17
N THR A 21 1.38 17.16 -1.59
CA THR A 21 1.35 18.30 -2.53
C THR A 21 1.37 19.66 -1.84
N SER A 22 1.43 19.69 -0.51
CA SER A 22 1.34 20.94 0.28
C SER A 22 2.47 21.93 0.00
N GLY A 23 3.61 21.48 -0.56
CA GLY A 23 4.81 22.30 -0.72
C GLY A 23 5.47 22.68 0.62
N GLN A 24 5.03 22.07 1.73
CA GLN A 24 5.53 22.34 3.07
C GLN A 24 6.43 21.19 3.53
N GLY A 25 7.74 21.32 3.32
CA GLY A 25 8.73 20.32 3.73
C GLY A 25 10.16 20.84 3.57
N PRO A 26 11.17 20.15 4.13
CA PRO A 26 12.56 20.52 3.94
C PRO A 26 12.92 20.52 2.45
N LEU A 27 13.55 21.60 1.95
CA LEU A 27 13.96 21.74 0.55
C LEU A 27 12.80 21.60 -0.46
N SER A 28 11.59 22.02 -0.10
CA SER A 28 10.40 21.93 -0.98
C SER A 28 10.43 22.87 -2.19
N ASP A 29 11.39 23.79 -2.24
CA ASP A 29 11.71 24.63 -3.40
C ASP A 29 12.36 23.84 -4.55
N ILE A 30 12.96 22.68 -4.25
CA ILE A 30 13.63 21.81 -5.24
C ILE A 30 13.00 20.41 -5.24
N VAL A 31 12.86 19.80 -4.07
CA VAL A 31 12.35 18.44 -3.90
C VAL A 31 10.85 18.51 -3.66
N ILE A 32 10.06 18.13 -4.66
CA ILE A 32 8.59 18.12 -4.55
C ILE A 32 8.15 17.17 -3.42
N SER A 33 8.65 15.93 -3.45
CA SER A 33 8.30 14.92 -2.47
C SER A 33 9.37 13.83 -2.36
N SER A 34 9.32 13.10 -1.25
CA SER A 34 10.11 11.90 -0.99
C SER A 34 9.17 10.72 -0.81
N ARG A 35 9.55 9.56 -1.36
CA ARG A 35 8.77 8.32 -1.21
C ARG A 35 9.68 7.15 -0.92
N ILE A 36 9.28 6.29 0.01
CA ILE A 36 9.86 4.96 0.21
C ILE A 36 8.76 3.93 -0.05
N ARG A 37 9.13 2.81 -0.65
CA ARG A 37 8.27 1.64 -0.83
C ARG A 37 8.94 0.42 -0.21
N LEU A 38 8.13 -0.52 0.26
CA LEU A 38 8.57 -1.84 0.71
C LEU A 38 7.69 -2.90 0.07
N ALA A 39 8.31 -3.88 -0.57
CA ALA A 39 7.68 -5.05 -1.16
C ALA A 39 7.83 -6.25 -0.22
N ARG A 40 6.71 -6.91 0.09
CA ARG A 40 6.65 -8.08 0.96
C ARG A 40 5.72 -9.14 0.38
N ASN A 41 6.13 -10.40 0.48
CA ASN A 41 5.27 -11.55 0.24
C ASN A 41 5.09 -12.35 1.53
N VAL A 42 4.06 -13.16 1.58
CA VAL A 42 3.66 -13.94 2.76
C VAL A 42 4.17 -15.36 2.56
N GLU A 43 4.81 -15.91 3.57
CA GLU A 43 5.31 -17.28 3.57
C GLU A 43 4.16 -18.28 3.41
N GLY A 44 4.40 -19.34 2.63
CA GLY A 44 3.41 -20.40 2.40
C GLY A 44 2.31 -20.05 1.41
N ILE A 45 2.29 -18.84 0.84
CA ILE A 45 1.35 -18.43 -0.21
C ILE A 45 2.14 -18.14 -1.50
N PRO A 46 1.79 -18.75 -2.65
CA PRO A 46 2.42 -18.43 -3.94
C PRO A 46 2.35 -16.94 -4.24
N PHE A 47 3.34 -16.39 -4.95
CA PHE A 47 3.31 -14.97 -5.31
C PHE A 47 2.09 -14.61 -6.16
N PRO A 48 1.62 -13.35 -6.11
CA PRO A 48 0.35 -12.96 -6.74
C PRO A 48 0.15 -13.37 -8.21
N PRO A 49 1.19 -13.40 -9.09
CA PRO A 49 1.01 -13.88 -10.47
C PRO A 49 0.69 -15.37 -10.62
N ARG A 50 0.95 -16.18 -9.59
CA ARG A 50 0.72 -17.64 -9.57
C ARG A 50 -0.29 -18.09 -8.52
N ALA A 51 -0.69 -17.21 -7.61
CA ALA A 51 -1.66 -17.50 -6.58
C ALA A 51 -3.07 -17.74 -7.14
N GLU A 52 -3.79 -18.66 -6.53
CA GLU A 52 -5.20 -18.89 -6.80
C GLU A 52 -6.08 -17.80 -6.17
N GLN A 53 -7.32 -17.66 -6.64
CA GLN A 53 -8.23 -16.63 -6.13
C GLN A 53 -8.50 -16.76 -4.62
N ALA A 54 -8.55 -17.99 -4.08
CA ALA A 54 -8.74 -18.23 -2.65
C ALA A 54 -7.55 -17.73 -1.83
N GLU A 55 -6.33 -17.89 -2.34
CA GLU A 55 -5.09 -17.42 -1.72
C GLU A 55 -5.01 -15.90 -1.73
N LEU A 56 -5.32 -15.26 -2.86
CA LEU A 56 -5.40 -13.80 -2.97
C LEU A 56 -6.47 -13.21 -2.03
N LYS A 57 -7.62 -13.88 -1.91
CA LYS A 57 -8.66 -13.50 -0.96
C LYS A 57 -8.14 -13.55 0.48
N ASN A 58 -7.39 -14.58 0.86
CA ASN A 58 -6.81 -14.69 2.20
C ASN A 58 -5.85 -13.52 2.48
N ILE A 59 -4.99 -13.14 1.52
CA ILE A 59 -4.12 -11.97 1.64
C ILE A 59 -4.94 -10.68 1.86
N PHE A 60 -6.01 -10.50 1.09
CA PHE A 60 -6.89 -9.35 1.24
C PHE A 60 -7.59 -9.32 2.62
N ASP A 61 -8.08 -10.47 3.10
CA ASP A 61 -8.70 -10.56 4.42
C ASP A 61 -7.68 -10.32 5.56
N PHE A 62 -6.43 -10.77 5.43
CA PHE A 62 -5.36 -10.40 6.37
C PHE A 62 -5.14 -8.88 6.40
N SER A 63 -5.12 -8.24 5.23
CA SER A 63 -4.99 -6.77 5.16
C SER A 63 -6.14 -6.06 5.89
N ARG A 64 -7.37 -6.58 5.79
CA ARG A 64 -8.52 -6.06 6.54
C ARG A 64 -8.31 -6.22 8.04
N GLN A 65 -7.86 -7.38 8.50
CA GLN A 65 -7.61 -7.63 9.91
C GLN A 65 -6.53 -6.70 10.49
N VAL A 66 -5.43 -6.48 9.75
CA VAL A 66 -4.37 -5.53 10.13
C VAL A 66 -4.95 -4.13 10.36
N ILE A 67 -5.85 -3.67 9.50
CA ILE A 67 -6.47 -2.35 9.62
C ILE A 67 -7.42 -2.27 10.82
N GLU A 68 -8.21 -3.31 11.05
CA GLU A 68 -9.22 -3.33 12.11
C GLU A 68 -8.60 -3.39 13.51
N GLU A 69 -7.49 -4.09 13.66
CA GLU A 69 -6.83 -4.31 14.95
C GLU A 69 -5.64 -3.37 15.21
N GLY A 70 -5.00 -2.87 14.14
CA GLY A 70 -3.79 -2.07 14.26
C GLY A 70 -4.08 -0.60 14.60
N SER A 71 -3.56 -0.15 15.73
CA SER A 71 -3.72 1.25 16.19
C SER A 71 -3.21 2.29 15.18
N LEU A 72 -2.18 1.94 14.39
CA LEU A 72 -1.63 2.80 13.33
C LEU A 72 -2.60 2.99 12.14
N PHE A 73 -3.60 2.13 11.99
CA PHE A 73 -4.53 2.13 10.86
C PHE A 73 -5.92 2.62 11.22
N LYS A 74 -6.16 3.08 12.45
CA LYS A 74 -7.50 3.44 12.98
C LYS A 74 -8.33 4.36 12.05
N ASP A 75 -7.65 5.26 11.34
CA ASP A 75 -8.28 6.22 10.43
C ASP A 75 -8.04 5.91 8.94
N SER A 76 -7.55 4.72 8.63
CA SER A 76 -7.30 4.30 7.26
C SER A 76 -8.58 3.81 6.57
N ASN A 77 -8.64 4.01 5.27
CA ASN A 77 -9.67 3.46 4.40
C ASN A 77 -9.11 2.20 3.72
N LEU A 78 -9.99 1.24 3.44
CA LEU A 78 -9.71 0.06 2.62
C LEU A 78 -10.67 0.07 1.43
N LEU A 79 -10.13 -0.10 0.22
CA LEU A 79 -10.89 -0.28 -1.01
C LEU A 79 -10.54 -1.61 -1.67
N LEU A 80 -11.56 -2.35 -2.09
CA LEU A 80 -11.43 -3.50 -2.99
C LEU A 80 -11.48 -2.99 -4.44
N LEU A 81 -10.38 -3.14 -5.18
CA LEU A 81 -10.25 -2.64 -6.55
C LEU A 81 -11.21 -3.35 -7.53
N ASP A 82 -11.60 -4.59 -7.24
CA ASP A 82 -12.58 -5.36 -8.00
C ASP A 82 -13.95 -4.63 -8.09
N GLU A 83 -14.25 -3.78 -7.11
CA GLU A 83 -15.48 -2.98 -7.05
C GLU A 83 -15.32 -1.60 -7.71
N LEU A 84 -14.13 -1.21 -8.16
CA LEU A 84 -13.84 0.10 -8.74
C LEU A 84 -14.03 0.11 -10.25
N THR A 85 -14.64 1.18 -10.76
CA THR A 85 -14.70 1.47 -12.19
C THR A 85 -13.31 1.88 -12.72
N PRO A 86 -13.07 1.80 -14.04
CA PRO A 86 -11.81 2.25 -14.63
C PRO A 86 -11.46 3.71 -14.29
N LEU A 87 -12.45 4.60 -14.22
CA LEU A 87 -12.25 6.00 -13.85
C LEU A 87 -11.83 6.16 -12.39
N GLU A 88 -12.44 5.40 -11.48
CA GLU A 88 -12.07 5.42 -10.06
C GLU A 88 -10.66 4.86 -9.83
N ASN A 89 -10.29 3.80 -10.57
CA ASN A 89 -8.92 3.30 -10.58
C ASN A 89 -7.94 4.36 -11.08
N GLN A 90 -8.24 5.03 -12.21
CA GLN A 90 -7.40 6.11 -12.71
C GLN A 90 -7.27 7.24 -11.68
N PHE A 91 -8.35 7.63 -11.01
CA PHE A 91 -8.32 8.64 -9.97
C PHE A 91 -7.36 8.28 -8.82
N LEU A 92 -7.34 7.02 -8.37
CA LEU A 92 -6.39 6.57 -7.33
C LEU A 92 -4.92 6.57 -7.81
N ILE A 93 -4.67 6.35 -9.11
CA ILE A 93 -3.33 6.49 -9.71
C ILE A 93 -2.88 7.94 -9.65
N GLU A 94 -3.73 8.89 -10.04
CA GLU A 94 -3.40 10.33 -10.03
C GLU A 94 -3.16 10.86 -8.61
N LYS A 95 -3.88 10.30 -7.62
CA LYS A 95 -3.61 10.56 -6.19
C LYS A 95 -2.34 9.88 -5.66
N HIS A 96 -1.64 9.10 -6.50
CA HIS A 96 -0.47 8.27 -6.16
C HIS A 96 -0.71 7.22 -5.06
N LEU A 97 -1.96 6.83 -4.82
CA LEU A 97 -2.32 5.81 -3.84
C LEU A 97 -2.07 4.40 -4.38
N ILE A 98 -2.24 4.18 -5.69
CA ILE A 98 -1.93 2.91 -6.34
C ILE A 98 -1.01 3.09 -7.54
N SER A 99 -0.33 2.02 -7.95
CA SER A 99 0.47 1.98 -9.18
C SER A 99 -0.39 1.77 -10.42
N ILE A 100 0.15 2.14 -11.59
CA ILE A 100 -0.49 1.85 -12.88
C ILE A 100 -0.64 0.34 -13.10
N TYR A 101 0.35 -0.45 -12.68
CA TYR A 101 0.32 -1.91 -12.77
C TYR A 101 -0.79 -2.48 -11.89
N HIS A 102 -0.92 -1.99 -10.66
CA HIS A 102 -1.98 -2.40 -9.74
C HIS A 102 -3.38 -2.21 -10.33
N ALA A 103 -3.62 -1.04 -10.95
CA ALA A 103 -4.90 -0.69 -11.55
C ALA A 103 -5.23 -1.51 -12.80
N ARG A 104 -4.22 -1.77 -13.65
CA ARG A 104 -4.40 -2.45 -14.95
C ARG A 104 -4.49 -3.97 -14.86
N GLU A 105 -4.01 -4.52 -13.76
CA GLU A 105 -4.11 -5.95 -13.50
C GLU A 105 -5.57 -6.42 -13.51
N LYS A 106 -5.81 -7.70 -13.82
CA LYS A 106 -7.16 -8.31 -13.85
C LYS A 106 -7.37 -9.39 -12.79
N ARG A 107 -6.35 -9.69 -11.99
CA ARG A 107 -6.43 -10.59 -10.84
C ARG A 107 -7.45 -10.06 -9.81
N SER A 108 -8.13 -10.98 -9.14
CA SER A 108 -9.14 -10.66 -8.13
C SER A 108 -8.51 -10.29 -6.79
N TYR A 109 -9.30 -9.70 -5.91
CA TYR A 109 -8.94 -9.37 -4.52
C TYR A 109 -7.76 -8.39 -4.41
N ARG A 110 -7.70 -7.43 -5.33
CA ARG A 110 -6.73 -6.34 -5.25
C ARG A 110 -7.22 -5.28 -4.27
N GLY A 111 -6.35 -4.82 -3.38
CA GLY A 111 -6.75 -3.94 -2.29
C GLY A 111 -5.91 -2.68 -2.20
N CYS A 112 -6.50 -1.57 -1.80
CA CYS A 112 -5.76 -0.35 -1.45
C CYS A 112 -6.14 0.11 -0.06
N VAL A 113 -5.16 0.13 0.83
CA VAL A 113 -5.25 0.78 2.14
C VAL A 113 -4.64 2.16 2.03
N PHE A 114 -5.21 3.17 2.66
CA PHE A 114 -4.57 4.49 2.75
C PHE A 114 -5.12 5.32 3.92
N ASN A 115 -4.29 6.20 4.48
CA ASN A 115 -4.72 7.13 5.53
C ASN A 115 -5.44 8.36 4.97
N GLN A 116 -6.17 9.08 5.83
CA GLN A 116 -6.89 10.31 5.45
C GLN A 116 -5.99 11.41 4.86
N LYS A 117 -4.72 11.43 5.27
CA LYS A 117 -3.72 12.42 4.82
C LYS A 117 -3.14 12.11 3.45
N GLU A 118 -3.46 10.94 2.87
CA GLU A 118 -2.92 10.47 1.59
C GLU A 118 -1.39 10.40 1.58
N THR A 119 -0.77 10.15 2.74
CA THR A 119 0.69 10.02 2.92
C THR A 119 1.13 8.59 3.09
N MET A 120 0.23 7.69 3.48
CA MET A 120 0.47 6.26 3.62
C MET A 120 -0.49 5.52 2.69
N SER A 121 0.03 4.54 1.97
CA SER A 121 -0.82 3.56 1.26
C SER A 121 -0.18 2.18 1.23
N ILE A 122 -1.00 1.13 1.27
CA ILE A 122 -0.59 -0.26 1.08
C ILE A 122 -1.39 -0.81 -0.09
N MET A 123 -0.69 -1.20 -1.16
CA MET A 123 -1.27 -1.95 -2.27
C MET A 123 -1.21 -3.44 -1.93
N VAL A 124 -2.34 -4.11 -2.04
CA VAL A 124 -2.53 -5.51 -1.68
C VAL A 124 -2.76 -6.32 -2.96
N ASN A 125 -2.01 -7.41 -3.13
CA ASN A 125 -2.05 -8.29 -4.30
C ASN A 125 -1.67 -7.57 -5.63
N GLU A 126 -0.62 -6.75 -5.61
CA GLU A 126 -0.02 -6.19 -6.83
C GLU A 126 0.96 -7.21 -7.47
N GLU A 127 2.22 -6.89 -7.72
CA GLU A 127 3.23 -7.89 -8.11
C GLU A 127 3.68 -8.72 -6.90
N ASP A 128 3.63 -8.09 -5.72
CA ASP A 128 3.87 -8.67 -4.40
C ASP A 128 2.58 -8.61 -3.55
N HIS A 129 2.45 -9.47 -2.54
CA HIS A 129 1.25 -9.47 -1.67
C HIS A 129 1.01 -8.12 -1.01
N PHE A 130 2.08 -7.47 -0.53
CA PHE A 130 2.03 -6.13 0.04
C PHE A 130 3.08 -5.25 -0.61
N ARG A 131 2.65 -4.12 -1.16
CA ARG A 131 3.52 -2.97 -1.44
C ARG A 131 3.12 -1.81 -0.56
N ILE A 132 3.88 -1.64 0.52
CA ILE A 132 3.74 -0.55 1.47
C ILE A 132 4.42 0.66 0.86
N GLN A 133 3.78 1.82 0.90
CA GLN A 133 4.38 3.07 0.48
C GLN A 133 4.05 4.20 1.44
N TYR A 134 5.02 5.10 1.59
CA TYR A 134 4.86 6.29 2.41
C TYR A 134 5.52 7.47 1.69
N LEU A 135 4.76 8.57 1.57
CA LEU A 135 5.04 9.72 0.72
C LEU A 135 4.87 11.00 1.54
N LEU A 136 5.90 11.84 1.58
CA LEU A 136 5.90 13.12 2.29
C LEU A 136 6.40 14.26 1.37
N PRO A 137 5.97 15.51 1.60
CA PRO A 137 6.47 16.67 0.86
C PRO A 137 7.94 16.97 1.21
N GLY A 138 8.72 17.51 0.27
CA GLY A 138 10.13 17.83 0.53
C GLY A 138 11.05 16.62 0.65
N LEU A 139 12.30 16.86 1.08
CA LEU A 139 13.31 15.83 1.34
C LEU A 139 13.18 15.26 2.75
N GLN A 140 12.55 14.09 2.90
CA GLN A 140 12.21 13.51 4.22
C GLN A 140 12.46 12.00 4.34
N LEU A 141 13.38 11.42 3.56
CA LEU A 141 13.63 9.97 3.52
C LEU A 141 13.81 9.32 4.91
N ASN A 142 14.59 9.95 5.81
CA ASN A 142 14.79 9.42 7.17
C ASN A 142 13.51 9.40 8.02
N ASN A 143 12.63 10.40 7.82
CA ASN A 143 11.36 10.47 8.53
C ASN A 143 10.40 9.41 7.99
N ILE A 144 10.36 9.27 6.66
CA ILE A 144 9.58 8.23 5.98
C ILE A 144 10.04 6.84 6.44
N TRP A 145 11.34 6.58 6.50
CA TRP A 145 11.89 5.30 6.95
C TRP A 145 11.40 4.89 8.35
N LYS A 146 11.42 5.83 9.30
CA LYS A 146 10.91 5.60 10.66
C LYS A 146 9.41 5.31 10.71
N LEU A 147 8.63 5.88 9.80
CA LEU A 147 7.18 5.70 9.74
C LEU A 147 6.82 4.39 9.03
N ILE A 148 7.46 4.12 7.88
CA ILE A 148 7.16 2.95 7.06
C ILE A 148 7.60 1.65 7.74
N ASN A 149 8.71 1.64 8.51
CA ASN A 149 9.11 0.46 9.28
C ASN A 149 8.08 0.08 10.34
N LYS A 150 7.46 1.05 11.01
CA LYS A 150 6.39 0.74 11.97
C LYS A 150 5.21 0.07 11.30
N ILE A 151 4.91 0.44 10.05
CA ILE A 151 3.83 -0.17 9.28
C ILE A 151 4.21 -1.58 8.85
N ASP A 152 5.45 -1.79 8.39
CA ASP A 152 6.01 -3.11 8.07
C ASP A 152 5.92 -4.04 9.29
N ASP A 153 6.41 -3.58 10.46
CA ASP A 153 6.37 -4.32 11.73
C ASP A 153 4.92 -4.67 12.16
N GLU A 154 3.95 -3.76 11.99
CA GLU A 154 2.55 -4.06 12.35
C GLU A 154 1.91 -5.12 11.43
N ILE A 155 2.28 -5.14 10.14
CA ILE A 155 1.81 -6.17 9.21
C ILE A 155 2.46 -7.52 9.57
N GLU A 156 3.76 -7.54 9.86
CA GLU A 156 4.51 -8.75 10.22
C GLU A 156 3.98 -9.44 11.49
N LYS A 157 3.33 -8.71 12.40
CA LYS A 157 2.62 -9.32 13.54
C LYS A 157 1.45 -10.22 13.14
N LYS A 158 0.93 -10.09 11.93
CA LYS A 158 -0.23 -10.84 11.41
C LYS A 158 0.14 -11.89 10.39
N VAL A 159 1.27 -11.72 9.70
CA VAL A 159 1.72 -12.62 8.64
C VAL A 159 3.23 -12.83 8.77
N THR A 160 3.69 -14.04 8.52
CA THR A 160 5.13 -14.28 8.36
C THR A 160 5.54 -13.91 6.95
N TYR A 161 6.57 -13.06 6.80
CA TYR A 161 7.08 -12.71 5.49
C TYR A 161 7.92 -13.84 4.88
N ALA A 162 7.79 -14.01 3.57
CA ALA A 162 8.65 -14.89 2.80
C ALA A 162 10.06 -14.29 2.74
N PHE A 163 10.95 -14.80 3.59
CA PHE A 163 12.31 -14.29 3.77
C PHE A 163 13.34 -15.41 3.66
N SER A 164 14.48 -15.11 3.05
CA SER A 164 15.65 -15.98 2.98
C SER A 164 16.84 -15.28 3.61
N GLU A 165 17.60 -15.98 4.46
CA GLU A 165 18.85 -15.44 5.04
C GLU A 165 19.87 -14.99 3.98
N LYS A 166 19.84 -15.62 2.80
CA LYS A 166 20.80 -15.33 1.72
C LYS A 166 20.30 -14.25 0.76
N GLU A 167 19.02 -14.28 0.41
CA GLU A 167 18.44 -13.45 -0.65
C GLU A 167 17.53 -12.32 -0.12
N GLY A 168 17.28 -12.27 1.19
CA GLY A 168 16.41 -11.29 1.83
C GLY A 168 14.92 -11.57 1.61
N TYR A 169 14.10 -10.51 1.52
CA TYR A 169 12.67 -10.60 1.25
C TYR A 169 12.44 -11.13 -0.18
N LEU A 170 11.69 -12.24 -0.27
CA LEU A 170 11.44 -12.90 -1.53
C LEU A 170 10.32 -12.16 -2.30
N THR A 171 10.54 -11.99 -3.59
CA THR A 171 9.69 -11.18 -4.48
C THR A 171 9.58 -11.81 -5.87
N SER A 172 8.47 -11.54 -6.55
CA SER A 172 8.30 -11.90 -7.95
C SER A 172 9.06 -10.95 -8.90
N CYS A 173 9.40 -9.74 -8.42
CA CYS A 173 10.03 -8.69 -9.20
C CYS A 173 11.54 -8.66 -8.95
N PRO A 174 12.39 -8.96 -9.95
CA PRO A 174 13.85 -9.04 -9.75
C PRO A 174 14.49 -7.76 -9.19
N THR A 175 13.86 -6.59 -9.39
CA THR A 175 14.38 -5.31 -8.91
C THR A 175 14.20 -5.09 -7.41
N ASN A 176 13.37 -5.90 -6.74
CA ASN A 176 13.05 -5.75 -5.32
C ASN A 176 13.77 -6.80 -4.44
N VAL A 177 14.62 -7.67 -5.00
CA VAL A 177 15.32 -8.73 -4.25
C VAL A 177 16.23 -8.11 -3.18
N GLY A 178 16.32 -8.75 -2.01
CA GLY A 178 17.11 -8.26 -0.88
C GLY A 178 16.24 -7.54 0.15
N THR A 179 16.31 -6.21 0.20
CA THR A 179 15.59 -5.41 1.21
C THR A 179 14.11 -5.22 0.86
N GLY A 180 13.72 -5.43 -0.39
CA GLY A 180 12.38 -5.08 -0.88
C GLY A 180 12.12 -3.58 -0.96
N MET A 181 13.15 -2.72 -0.85
CA MET A 181 13.03 -1.26 -0.86
C MET A 181 13.23 -0.65 -2.25
#